data_AF-A0A969Q8R4-F1
#
_entry.id   AF-A0A969Q8R4-F1
#
_cell.length_a   1.000
_cell.length_b   1.000
_cell.length_c   1.000
_cell.angle_alpha   90.00
_cell.angle_beta   90.00
_cell.angle_gamma   90.00
#
_symmetry.space_group_name_H-M   'P 1'
#
loop_
_entity.id
_entity.type
_entity.pdbx_description
1 polymer ?
#
loop_
_entity_poly.entity_id
_entity_poly.type
_entity_poly.pdbx_seq_one_letter_code
_entity_poly.pdbx_strand_id
1 'polypeptide(L)'
;MTAIAQAETDDSFAVQQTAETISGTADNDTIYADNPDVAPSGTTVRIINFVAEMPSSTTTVEQVYVTGLPEGYSVLNAVERNGGYVVRLDPENTSDVRVVLQYTLPADGAETDFHGFYSNFVFNMEYTLDDGQGNLSSALGVARFAIRDVDDVKDTEFEDPITGERYFILNANPPGNTIDGGAGDDIIVAGAGDDVLDGGSGNDTVSYEMSSQGVTADLANVATAGSYADNDVLSGIENLIGSSHDDRLLGDGDDNILEGGAGADIIRGNGGNDTASYSRSVAGVAVDLQQAVQSNGDALGDTLSGIANLVGSANADSLGGDAAVNTAGWRRGQ
;
A
#
# COMPACT_ATOMS: atom_id res chain seq x y z
N MET A 1 24.90 -0.25 0.90
CA MET A 1 24.31 -1.53 0.44
C MET A 1 23.23 -1.79 1.45
N THR A 2 22.05 -1.28 1.16
CA THR A 2 20.95 -1.05 2.11
C THR A 2 20.26 -2.38 2.41
N ALA A 3 19.94 -2.61 3.68
CA ALA A 3 19.18 -3.77 4.08
C ALA A 3 17.69 -3.49 3.79
N ILE A 4 17.10 -4.23 2.86
CA ILE A 4 15.66 -4.17 2.63
C ILE A 4 15.03 -5.18 3.59
N ALA A 5 14.55 -4.71 4.74
CA ALA A 5 13.62 -5.48 5.56
C ALA A 5 12.24 -5.38 4.88
N GLN A 6 11.60 -6.53 4.64
CA GLN A 6 10.26 -6.60 4.06
C GLN A 6 9.34 -7.41 4.98
N ALA A 7 8.07 -7.08 4.91
CA ALA A 7 6.95 -7.85 5.41
C ALA A 7 6.98 -9.32 4.93
N GLU A 8 6.84 -10.30 5.85
CA GLU A 8 6.62 -11.72 5.52
C GLU A 8 5.24 -12.17 6.02
N THR A 9 4.40 -12.61 5.08
CA THR A 9 3.04 -13.08 5.40
C THR A 9 3.04 -14.57 5.80
N ASP A 10 2.80 -14.83 7.09
CA ASP A 10 2.55 -16.16 7.68
C ASP A 10 1.20 -16.74 7.19
N ASP A 11 1.02 -18.06 7.15
CA ASP A 11 -0.22 -18.71 6.70
C ASP A 11 -1.28 -18.89 7.81
N SER A 12 -0.93 -18.58 9.05
CA SER A 12 -1.83 -18.64 10.20
C SER A 12 -2.65 -17.36 10.34
N PHE A 13 -3.97 -17.52 10.34
CA PHE A 13 -4.93 -16.40 10.29
C PHE A 13 -4.74 -15.34 11.39
N ALA A 14 -4.46 -15.74 12.64
CA ALA A 14 -4.24 -14.77 13.72
C ALA A 14 -2.99 -13.92 13.51
N VAL A 15 -1.96 -14.47 12.85
CA VAL A 15 -0.73 -13.75 12.51
C VAL A 15 -0.95 -12.87 11.27
N GLN A 16 -1.77 -13.29 10.32
CA GLN A 16 -2.21 -12.47 9.17
C GLN A 16 -3.12 -11.29 9.54
N GLN A 17 -3.52 -11.15 10.81
CA GLN A 17 -4.32 -10.01 11.29
C GLN A 17 -3.54 -9.17 12.32
N THR A 18 -2.30 -9.53 12.62
CA THR A 18 -1.43 -8.71 13.49
C THR A 18 -0.58 -7.80 12.65
N ALA A 19 -0.38 -6.58 13.14
CA ALA A 19 0.58 -5.68 12.55
C ALA A 19 1.97 -6.31 12.56
N GLU A 20 2.66 -6.22 11.43
CA GLU A 20 4.02 -6.74 11.29
C GLU A 20 5.03 -5.75 11.86
N THR A 21 6.18 -6.23 12.33
CA THR A 21 7.23 -5.34 12.88
C THR A 21 8.44 -5.33 11.97
N ILE A 22 8.85 -4.14 11.54
CA ILE A 22 10.04 -3.92 10.69
C ILE A 22 10.99 -3.01 11.45
N SER A 23 12.28 -3.36 11.48
CA SER A 23 13.32 -2.54 12.11
C SER A 23 14.45 -2.29 11.13
N GLY A 24 14.78 -1.02 10.94
CA GLY A 24 15.95 -0.55 10.23
C GLY A 24 17.23 -0.74 11.02
N THR A 25 18.29 -0.13 10.52
CA THR A 25 19.66 -0.34 10.97
C THR A 25 20.23 0.92 11.63
N ALA A 26 21.54 1.12 11.54
CA ALA A 26 22.20 2.33 12.01
C ALA A 26 22.77 3.16 10.85
N ASP A 27 22.47 2.73 9.62
CA ASP A 27 22.82 3.38 8.36
C ASP A 27 21.51 3.86 7.71
N ASN A 28 21.60 4.80 6.76
CA ASN A 28 20.43 5.26 6.00
C ASN A 28 19.74 4.11 5.26
N ASP A 29 18.47 3.89 5.59
CA ASP A 29 17.63 2.83 5.09
C ASP A 29 16.52 3.34 4.16
N THR A 30 16.04 2.43 3.32
CA THR A 30 14.77 2.59 2.61
C THR A 30 13.91 1.39 2.96
N ILE A 31 12.89 1.65 3.76
CA ILE A 31 12.02 0.64 4.36
C ILE A 31 10.67 0.72 3.65
N TYR A 32 10.15 -0.43 3.24
CA TYR A 32 8.83 -0.52 2.62
C TYR A 32 7.91 -1.24 3.60
N ALA A 33 6.81 -0.60 3.99
CA ALA A 33 5.75 -1.22 4.78
C ALA A 33 5.19 -2.44 4.03
N ASP A 34 4.88 -2.24 2.75
CA ASP A 34 4.47 -3.28 1.82
C ASP A 34 5.50 -3.49 0.70
N ASN A 35 5.80 -4.74 0.37
CA ASN A 35 6.68 -5.02 -0.77
C ASN A 35 5.97 -4.64 -2.10
N PRO A 36 6.46 -3.65 -2.85
CA PRO A 36 5.78 -3.14 -4.04
C PRO A 36 5.73 -4.13 -5.21
N ASP A 37 6.57 -5.17 -5.21
CA ASP A 37 6.55 -6.22 -6.24
C ASP A 37 5.36 -7.20 -6.07
N VAL A 38 4.81 -7.28 -4.85
CA VAL A 38 3.71 -8.20 -4.52
C VAL A 38 2.42 -7.46 -4.16
N ALA A 39 2.54 -6.28 -3.53
CA ALA A 39 1.45 -5.38 -3.17
C ALA A 39 1.71 -3.98 -3.76
N PRO A 40 1.61 -3.81 -5.08
CA PRO A 40 1.67 -2.48 -5.70
C PRO A 40 0.48 -1.61 -5.25
N SER A 41 0.58 -0.30 -5.56
CA SER A 41 -0.42 0.72 -5.23
C SER A 41 -1.88 0.26 -5.42
N GLY A 42 -2.68 0.43 -4.37
CA GLY A 42 -4.10 0.09 -4.32
C GLY A 42 -4.38 -1.41 -4.19
N THR A 43 -3.37 -2.23 -3.90
CA THR A 43 -3.54 -3.68 -3.72
C THR A 43 -2.89 -4.17 -2.44
N THR A 44 -3.38 -5.29 -1.93
CA THR A 44 -2.75 -6.04 -0.84
C THR A 44 -2.76 -7.53 -1.16
N VAL A 45 -2.08 -8.33 -0.35
CA VAL A 45 -1.93 -9.78 -0.54
C VAL A 45 -2.52 -10.53 0.65
N ARG A 46 -3.24 -11.61 0.36
CA ARG A 46 -3.66 -12.56 1.37
C ARG A 46 -3.37 -13.99 0.97
N ILE A 47 -2.85 -14.75 1.91
CA ILE A 47 -2.68 -16.19 1.76
C ILE A 47 -3.96 -16.87 2.20
N ILE A 48 -4.58 -17.57 1.28
CA ILE A 48 -5.78 -18.37 1.52
C ILE A 48 -5.37 -19.83 1.48
N ASN A 49 -5.61 -20.55 2.57
CA ASN A 49 -5.41 -21.98 2.59
C ASN A 49 -6.73 -22.73 2.34
N PHE A 50 -6.73 -23.59 1.33
CA PHE A 50 -7.82 -24.49 1.02
C PHE A 50 -7.38 -25.94 1.28
N VAL A 51 -7.98 -26.56 2.28
CA VAL A 51 -7.81 -28.00 2.51
C VAL A 51 -8.89 -28.74 1.73
N ALA A 52 -8.49 -29.42 0.67
CA ALA A 52 -9.42 -30.24 -0.10
C ALA A 52 -9.73 -31.54 0.65
N GLU A 53 -11.02 -31.84 0.86
CA GLU A 53 -11.44 -33.13 1.40
C GLU A 53 -11.24 -34.23 0.35
N MET A 54 -10.29 -35.12 0.60
CA MET A 54 -9.97 -36.17 -0.36
C MET A 54 -10.94 -37.35 -0.29
N PRO A 55 -11.38 -37.91 -1.45
CA PRO A 55 -12.22 -39.11 -1.48
C PRO A 55 -11.59 -40.33 -0.80
N SER A 56 -10.24 -40.41 -0.77
CA SER A 56 -9.49 -41.48 -0.15
C SER A 56 -8.08 -41.01 0.24
N SER A 57 -7.40 -41.75 1.11
CA SER A 57 -6.02 -41.45 1.51
C SER A 57 -4.97 -41.73 0.42
N THR A 58 -5.35 -42.36 -0.69
CA THR A 58 -4.45 -42.59 -1.84
C THR A 58 -4.63 -41.56 -2.94
N THR A 59 -5.62 -40.66 -2.80
CA THR A 59 -5.91 -39.62 -3.79
C THR A 59 -4.96 -38.43 -3.59
N THR A 60 -4.35 -37.97 -4.67
CA THR A 60 -3.51 -36.75 -4.70
C THR A 60 -4.12 -35.69 -5.58
N VAL A 61 -3.80 -34.43 -5.30
CA VAL A 61 -4.11 -33.33 -6.22
C VAL A 61 -2.95 -33.17 -7.19
N GLU A 62 -3.24 -33.26 -8.48
CA GLU A 62 -2.25 -33.06 -9.55
C GLU A 62 -2.26 -31.62 -10.05
N GLN A 63 -3.41 -30.96 -10.00
CA GLN A 63 -3.56 -29.59 -10.47
C GLN A 63 -4.73 -28.90 -9.77
N VAL A 64 -4.60 -27.60 -9.52
CA VAL A 64 -5.71 -26.72 -9.17
C VAL A 64 -5.77 -25.58 -10.18
N TYR A 65 -6.91 -25.43 -10.84
CA TYR A 65 -7.19 -24.34 -11.76
C TYR A 65 -8.23 -23.40 -11.15
N VAL A 66 -7.87 -22.13 -10.99
CA VAL A 66 -8.66 -21.07 -10.36
C VAL A 66 -9.25 -20.14 -11.41
N THR A 67 -10.52 -19.79 -11.26
CA THR A 67 -11.23 -18.80 -12.09
C THR A 67 -12.23 -17.99 -11.27
N GLY A 68 -12.82 -16.96 -11.88
CA GLY A 68 -13.84 -16.10 -11.24
C GLY A 68 -13.27 -14.91 -10.48
N LEU A 69 -11.98 -14.63 -10.65
CA LEU A 69 -11.34 -13.43 -10.10
C LEU A 69 -11.79 -12.17 -10.86
N PRO A 70 -12.12 -11.08 -10.15
CA PRO A 70 -12.38 -9.78 -10.76
C PRO A 70 -11.16 -9.21 -11.49
N GLU A 71 -11.39 -8.16 -12.29
CA GLU A 71 -10.29 -7.36 -12.86
C GLU A 71 -9.46 -6.73 -11.74
N GLY A 72 -8.13 -6.72 -11.90
CA GLY A 72 -7.18 -6.21 -10.89
C GLY A 72 -6.71 -7.26 -9.87
N TYR A 73 -7.28 -8.48 -9.88
CA TYR A 73 -6.96 -9.54 -8.93
C TYR A 73 -6.04 -10.56 -9.59
N SER A 74 -5.14 -11.17 -8.82
CA SER A 74 -4.22 -12.18 -9.34
C SER A 74 -3.85 -13.25 -8.31
N VAL A 75 -3.36 -14.39 -8.78
CA VAL A 75 -2.77 -15.43 -7.92
C VAL A 75 -1.26 -15.46 -8.14
N LEU A 76 -0.50 -14.97 -7.16
CA LEU A 76 0.95 -14.76 -7.28
C LEU A 76 1.74 -16.08 -7.34
N ASN A 77 1.25 -17.12 -6.67
CA ASN A 77 1.87 -18.44 -6.68
C ASN A 77 1.31 -19.36 -7.79
N ALA A 78 0.95 -18.81 -8.94
CA ALA A 78 0.37 -19.55 -10.06
C ALA A 78 0.99 -19.21 -11.42
N VAL A 79 0.59 -19.95 -12.45
CA VAL A 79 0.82 -19.62 -13.85
C VAL A 79 -0.52 -19.28 -14.49
N GLU A 80 -0.64 -18.08 -15.05
CA GLU A 80 -1.84 -17.68 -15.77
C GLU A 80 -2.01 -18.49 -17.06
N ARG A 81 -3.22 -19.01 -17.29
CA ARG A 81 -3.60 -19.75 -18.50
C ARG A 81 -5.08 -19.53 -18.79
N ASN A 82 -5.41 -19.20 -20.04
CA ASN A 82 -6.78 -19.17 -20.55
C ASN A 82 -7.78 -18.35 -19.69
N GLY A 83 -7.33 -17.24 -19.09
CA GLY A 83 -8.17 -16.40 -18.22
C GLY A 83 -8.40 -16.96 -16.82
N GLY A 84 -7.54 -17.89 -16.36
CA GLY A 84 -7.49 -18.37 -15.00
C GLY A 84 -6.05 -18.68 -14.56
N TYR A 85 -5.89 -19.33 -13.41
CA TYR A 85 -4.60 -19.53 -12.77
C TYR A 85 -4.39 -21.01 -12.43
N VAL A 86 -3.27 -21.58 -12.89
CA VAL A 86 -2.83 -22.91 -12.43
C VAL A 86 -1.93 -22.74 -11.22
N VAL A 87 -2.45 -23.07 -10.04
CA VAL A 87 -1.77 -22.89 -8.75
C VAL A 87 -0.59 -23.85 -8.61
N ARG A 88 0.54 -23.35 -8.10
CA ARG A 88 1.70 -24.20 -7.77
C ARG A 88 1.42 -24.92 -6.44
N LEU A 89 1.38 -26.24 -6.48
CA LEU A 89 1.14 -27.08 -5.32
C LEU A 89 2.44 -27.38 -4.57
N ASP A 90 2.33 -27.57 -3.26
CA ASP A 90 3.41 -28.12 -2.45
C ASP A 90 3.63 -29.60 -2.84
N PRO A 91 4.81 -30.00 -3.32
CA PRO A 91 5.08 -31.40 -3.67
C PRO A 91 5.08 -32.35 -2.47
N GLU A 92 5.25 -31.84 -1.24
CA GLU A 92 5.21 -32.65 -0.01
C GLU A 92 3.77 -32.87 0.49
N ASN A 93 2.85 -31.95 0.17
CA ASN A 93 1.45 -32.05 0.55
C ASN A 93 0.53 -31.41 -0.49
N THR A 94 0.21 -32.15 -1.56
CA THR A 94 -0.62 -31.60 -2.65
C THR A 94 -2.07 -31.35 -2.27
N SER A 95 -2.54 -31.86 -1.12
CA SER A 95 -3.90 -31.62 -0.62
C SER A 95 -4.09 -30.28 0.10
N ASP A 96 -2.97 -29.66 0.49
CA ASP A 96 -2.93 -28.37 1.17
C ASP A 96 -2.69 -27.27 0.14
N VAL A 97 -3.78 -26.69 -0.34
CA VAL A 97 -3.73 -25.78 -1.49
C VAL A 97 -3.65 -24.35 -0.99
N ARG A 98 -2.42 -23.82 -1.00
CA ARG A 98 -2.15 -22.41 -0.72
C ARG A 98 -2.40 -21.56 -1.96
N VAL A 99 -3.19 -20.51 -1.83
CA VAL A 99 -3.39 -19.47 -2.85
C VAL A 99 -2.88 -18.16 -2.27
N VAL A 100 -1.92 -17.54 -2.96
CA VAL A 100 -1.46 -16.18 -2.64
C VAL A 100 -2.27 -15.22 -3.51
N LEU A 101 -3.37 -14.69 -2.96
CA LEU A 101 -4.29 -13.80 -3.66
C LEU A 101 -3.83 -12.36 -3.49
N GLN A 102 -3.48 -11.70 -4.60
CA GLN A 102 -3.39 -10.25 -4.64
C GLN A 102 -4.78 -9.70 -5.02
N TYR A 103 -5.29 -8.74 -4.25
CA TYR A 103 -6.59 -8.14 -4.48
C TYR A 103 -6.57 -6.62 -4.35
N THR A 104 -7.46 -5.96 -5.07
CA THR A 104 -7.60 -4.49 -5.06
C THR A 104 -8.37 -4.04 -3.82
N LEU A 105 -7.83 -3.04 -3.14
CA LEU A 105 -8.48 -2.38 -2.00
C LEU A 105 -9.60 -1.46 -2.48
N PRO A 106 -10.66 -1.25 -1.67
CA PRO A 106 -11.69 -0.28 -2.01
C PRO A 106 -11.11 1.13 -2.05
N ALA A 107 -11.67 1.99 -2.90
CA ALA A 107 -11.36 3.42 -2.88
C ALA A 107 -11.90 4.08 -1.61
N ASP A 108 -11.35 5.23 -1.24
CA ASP A 108 -11.78 5.99 -0.08
C ASP A 108 -13.22 6.47 -0.27
N GLY A 109 -14.03 6.28 0.76
CA GLY A 109 -15.45 6.61 0.70
C GLY A 109 -16.25 5.75 -0.27
N ALA A 110 -15.73 4.58 -0.69
CA ALA A 110 -16.51 3.62 -1.44
C ALA A 110 -17.79 3.25 -0.68
N GLU A 111 -18.91 3.18 -1.40
CA GLU A 111 -20.19 2.78 -0.81
C GLU A 111 -20.24 1.26 -0.67
N THR A 112 -20.84 0.80 0.42
CA THR A 112 -21.09 -0.63 0.63
C THR A 112 -22.48 -1.02 0.13
N ASP A 113 -22.66 -2.28 -0.23
CA ASP A 113 -23.98 -2.85 -0.45
C ASP A 113 -24.78 -3.03 0.87
N PHE A 114 -25.97 -3.63 0.79
CA PHE A 114 -26.83 -3.82 1.97
C PHE A 114 -26.28 -4.83 2.99
N HIS A 115 -25.28 -5.63 2.62
CA HIS A 115 -24.54 -6.53 3.51
C HIS A 115 -23.31 -5.84 4.13
N GLY A 116 -23.01 -4.61 3.72
CA GLY A 116 -21.78 -3.92 4.12
C GLY A 116 -20.57 -4.31 3.27
N PHE A 117 -20.76 -4.94 2.11
CA PHE A 117 -19.65 -5.31 1.24
C PHE A 117 -19.31 -4.18 0.27
N TYR A 118 -18.03 -3.84 0.17
CA TYR A 118 -17.53 -2.98 -0.90
C TYR A 118 -17.57 -3.70 -2.25
N SER A 119 -17.26 -5.00 -2.24
CA SER A 119 -17.37 -5.87 -3.39
C SER A 119 -17.49 -7.33 -2.94
N ASN A 120 -17.95 -8.20 -3.84
CA ASN A 120 -17.94 -9.64 -3.62
C ASN A 120 -17.75 -10.40 -4.93
N PHE A 121 -17.22 -11.62 -4.85
CA PHE A 121 -16.97 -12.46 -6.01
C PHE A 121 -17.04 -13.96 -5.66
N VAL A 122 -17.11 -14.78 -6.71
CA VAL A 122 -17.13 -16.24 -6.60
C VAL A 122 -15.82 -16.79 -7.12
N PHE A 123 -15.07 -17.42 -6.22
CA PHE A 123 -13.79 -18.07 -6.49
C PHE A 123 -14.03 -19.55 -6.80
N ASN A 124 -13.81 -19.92 -8.07
CA ASN A 124 -14.04 -21.29 -8.54
C ASN A 124 -12.71 -22.03 -8.62
N MET A 125 -12.67 -23.23 -8.06
CA MET A 125 -11.51 -24.12 -8.08
C MET A 125 -11.88 -25.42 -8.78
N GLU A 126 -11.16 -25.76 -9.84
CA GLU A 126 -11.22 -27.07 -10.48
C GLU A 126 -9.96 -27.86 -10.11
N TYR A 127 -10.17 -28.96 -9.38
CA TYR A 127 -9.12 -29.88 -8.95
C TYR A 127 -9.01 -31.01 -9.98
N THR A 128 -7.81 -31.29 -10.45
CA THR A 128 -7.47 -32.55 -11.11
C THR A 128 -6.90 -33.50 -10.06
N LEU A 129 -7.54 -34.65 -9.87
CA LEU A 129 -7.20 -35.64 -8.85
C LEU A 129 -6.70 -36.93 -9.50
N ASP A 130 -5.66 -37.54 -8.93
CA ASP A 130 -5.20 -38.90 -9.25
C ASP A 130 -5.62 -39.84 -8.13
N ASP A 131 -6.21 -41.00 -8.46
CA ASP A 131 -6.66 -42.01 -7.49
C ASP A 131 -5.52 -42.85 -6.87
N GLY A 132 -4.27 -42.58 -7.25
CA GLY A 132 -3.08 -43.32 -6.86
C GLY A 132 -2.82 -44.53 -7.76
N GLN A 133 -3.64 -44.74 -8.80
CA GLN A 133 -3.40 -45.71 -9.88
C GLN A 133 -3.15 -45.02 -11.23
N GLY A 134 -3.04 -43.69 -11.27
CA GLY A 134 -2.84 -42.92 -12.50
C GLY A 134 -4.14 -42.54 -13.21
N ASN A 135 -5.32 -42.83 -12.63
CA ASN A 135 -6.58 -42.42 -13.24
C ASN A 135 -6.92 -41.01 -12.77
N LEU A 136 -7.03 -40.10 -13.73
CA LEU A 136 -7.37 -38.71 -13.46
C LEU A 136 -8.89 -38.49 -13.41
N SER A 137 -9.32 -37.68 -12.46
CA SER A 137 -10.71 -37.20 -12.33
C SER A 137 -10.73 -35.71 -12.01
N SER A 138 -11.89 -35.07 -12.08
CA SER A 138 -12.05 -33.67 -11.68
C SER A 138 -13.08 -33.49 -10.56
N ALA A 139 -12.81 -32.52 -9.69
CA ALA A 139 -13.71 -32.08 -8.65
C ALA A 139 -13.81 -30.55 -8.66
N LEU A 140 -14.98 -30.01 -8.30
CA LEU A 140 -15.22 -28.57 -8.26
C LEU A 140 -15.36 -28.11 -6.81
N GLY A 141 -14.63 -27.06 -6.46
CA GLY A 141 -14.79 -26.27 -5.25
C GLY A 141 -15.27 -24.87 -5.59
N VAL A 142 -16.12 -24.31 -4.73
CA VAL A 142 -16.60 -22.93 -4.85
C VAL A 142 -16.45 -22.26 -3.49
N ALA A 143 -15.81 -21.11 -3.47
CA ALA A 143 -15.77 -20.21 -2.32
C ALA A 143 -16.33 -18.84 -2.72
N ARG A 144 -16.98 -18.16 -1.79
CA ARG A 144 -17.43 -16.78 -1.99
C ARG A 144 -16.58 -15.87 -1.13
N PHE A 145 -16.12 -14.78 -1.72
CA PHE A 145 -15.36 -13.75 -1.02
C PHE A 145 -16.10 -12.43 -1.07
N ALA A 146 -15.93 -11.62 -0.03
CA ALA A 146 -16.35 -10.23 -0.01
C ALA A 146 -15.27 -9.36 0.61
N ILE A 147 -15.23 -8.08 0.23
CA ILE A 147 -14.37 -7.07 0.86
C ILE A 147 -15.21 -6.25 1.83
N ARG A 148 -14.75 -6.12 3.07
CA ARG A 148 -15.35 -5.33 4.13
C ARG A 148 -14.29 -5.00 5.18
N ASP A 149 -14.57 -4.01 6.02
CA ASP A 149 -13.84 -3.77 7.26
C ASP A 149 -13.87 -5.02 8.16
N VAL A 150 -12.72 -5.29 8.80
CA VAL A 150 -12.50 -6.43 9.69
C VAL A 150 -11.84 -5.91 10.97
N ASP A 151 -12.66 -5.70 12.01
CA ASP A 151 -12.19 -5.20 13.31
C ASP A 151 -11.97 -6.33 14.33
N ASP A 152 -12.68 -7.45 14.16
CA ASP A 152 -12.63 -8.62 15.04
C ASP A 152 -12.62 -9.91 14.21
N VAL A 153 -12.12 -10.99 14.81
CA VAL A 153 -12.14 -12.34 14.21
C VAL A 153 -13.55 -12.76 13.76
N LYS A 154 -14.61 -12.26 14.39
CA LYS A 154 -15.99 -12.58 13.96
C LYS A 154 -16.36 -11.95 12.63
N ASP A 155 -15.66 -10.92 12.20
CA ASP A 155 -15.95 -10.21 10.96
C ASP A 155 -15.33 -10.87 9.72
N THR A 156 -14.61 -11.98 9.90
CA THR A 156 -13.88 -12.65 8.82
C THR A 156 -14.73 -13.63 8.02
N GLU A 157 -15.94 -13.91 8.52
CA GLU A 157 -16.94 -14.69 7.83
C GLU A 157 -18.28 -14.00 7.95
N PHE A 158 -19.07 -14.08 6.88
CA PHE A 158 -20.45 -13.64 6.88
C PHE A 158 -21.35 -14.76 6.37
N GLU A 159 -22.41 -15.07 7.11
CA GLU A 159 -23.49 -15.96 6.66
C GLU A 159 -24.74 -15.12 6.43
N ASP A 160 -25.23 -15.09 5.19
CA ASP A 160 -26.46 -14.39 4.83
C ASP A 160 -27.65 -15.03 5.58
N PRO A 161 -28.38 -14.26 6.41
CA PRO A 161 -29.44 -14.81 7.26
C PRO A 161 -30.69 -15.24 6.48
N ILE A 162 -30.81 -14.85 5.20
CA ILE A 162 -31.92 -15.18 4.31
C ILE A 162 -31.55 -16.37 3.45
N THR A 163 -30.38 -16.34 2.79
CA THR A 163 -29.98 -17.37 1.82
C THR A 163 -29.18 -18.52 2.46
N GLY A 164 -28.53 -18.27 3.59
CA GLY A 164 -27.56 -19.17 4.21
C GLY A 164 -26.21 -19.23 3.46
N GLU A 165 -25.98 -18.35 2.49
CA GLU A 165 -24.71 -18.29 1.78
C GLU A 165 -23.60 -17.76 2.68
N ARG A 166 -22.45 -18.43 2.65
CA ARG A 166 -21.26 -18.05 3.42
C ARG A 166 -20.25 -17.33 2.56
N TYR A 167 -19.68 -16.26 3.09
CA TYR A 167 -18.65 -15.43 2.49
C TYR A 167 -17.43 -15.39 3.41
N PHE A 168 -16.25 -15.58 2.83
CA PHE A 168 -14.98 -15.27 3.48
C PHE A 168 -14.67 -13.80 3.25
N ILE A 169 -14.35 -13.07 4.30
CA ILE A 169 -14.12 -11.63 4.22
C ILE A 169 -12.63 -11.37 4.02
N LEU A 170 -12.29 -10.63 2.96
CA LEU A 170 -11.00 -10.01 2.73
C LEU A 170 -11.04 -8.60 3.34
N ASN A 171 -9.93 -8.19 3.94
CA ASN A 171 -9.81 -6.90 4.63
C ASN A 171 -9.90 -5.74 3.64
N ALA A 172 -10.81 -4.81 3.87
CA ALA A 172 -10.85 -3.51 3.21
C ALA A 172 -9.70 -2.59 3.64
N ASN A 173 -9.31 -2.69 4.91
CA ASN A 173 -8.09 -2.12 5.47
C ASN A 173 -7.23 -3.27 5.97
N PRO A 174 -6.12 -3.63 5.29
CA PRO A 174 -5.25 -4.70 5.77
C PRO A 174 -4.63 -4.32 7.12
N PRO A 175 -4.09 -5.28 7.88
CA PRO A 175 -3.33 -4.93 9.08
C PRO A 175 -2.15 -4.03 8.69
N GLY A 176 -1.99 -2.90 9.38
CA GLY A 176 -0.84 -2.03 9.16
C GLY A 176 0.45 -2.62 9.72
N ASN A 177 1.51 -1.82 9.70
CA ASN A 177 2.85 -2.18 10.12
C ASN A 177 3.29 -1.35 11.33
N THR A 178 4.23 -1.88 12.11
CA THR A 178 5.01 -1.12 13.09
C THR A 178 6.44 -1.05 12.59
N ILE A 179 6.90 0.14 12.25
CA ILE A 179 8.20 0.39 11.64
C ILE A 179 9.04 1.28 12.56
N ASP A 180 10.27 0.88 12.79
CA ASP A 180 11.32 1.68 13.46
C ASP A 180 12.49 1.84 12.46
N GLY A 181 12.75 3.06 12.01
CA GLY A 181 13.84 3.41 11.09
C GLY A 181 15.22 3.15 11.69
N GLY A 182 15.35 3.30 13.01
CA GLY A 182 16.61 3.14 13.72
C GLY A 182 17.42 4.44 13.71
N ALA A 183 18.65 4.39 13.19
CA ALA A 183 19.48 5.59 13.07
C ALA A 183 19.97 5.76 11.63
N GLY A 184 20.07 7.01 11.18
CA GLY A 184 20.36 7.31 9.78
C GLY A 184 19.38 8.37 9.29
N ASP A 185 19.57 8.85 8.06
CA ASP A 185 18.52 9.63 7.40
C ASP A 185 17.72 8.65 6.55
N ASP A 186 16.57 8.20 7.06
CA ASP A 186 15.81 7.07 6.55
C ASP A 186 14.63 7.50 5.67
N ILE A 187 14.22 6.61 4.77
CA ILE A 187 13.00 6.75 3.98
C ILE A 187 12.08 5.57 4.30
N ILE A 188 10.92 5.85 4.87
CA ILE A 188 9.86 4.88 5.11
C ILE A 188 8.79 5.08 4.04
N VAL A 189 8.62 4.10 3.15
CA VAL A 189 7.55 4.07 2.16
C VAL A 189 6.34 3.37 2.79
N ALA A 190 5.30 4.16 3.07
CA ALA A 190 4.07 3.71 3.72
C ALA A 190 3.25 2.76 2.83
N GLY A 191 2.48 1.90 3.48
CA GLY A 191 1.68 0.85 2.86
C GLY A 191 0.19 1.09 3.08
N ALA A 192 -0.62 0.08 2.79
CA ALA A 192 -2.00 0.11 3.23
C ALA A 192 -2.12 -0.45 4.65
N GLY A 193 -3.10 0.02 5.41
CA GLY A 193 -3.26 -0.34 6.82
C GLY A 193 -3.00 0.84 7.73
N ASP A 194 -3.45 0.73 8.98
CA ASP A 194 -3.17 1.73 10.01
C ASP A 194 -1.74 1.52 10.53
N ASP A 195 -0.77 2.30 10.04
CA ASP A 195 0.64 2.10 10.34
C ASP A 195 1.12 2.84 11.61
N VAL A 196 2.19 2.36 12.22
CA VAL A 196 2.98 3.07 13.23
C VAL A 196 4.39 3.24 12.69
N LEU A 197 4.75 4.46 12.32
CA LEU A 197 5.97 4.79 11.61
C LEU A 197 6.87 5.67 12.50
N ASP A 198 7.92 5.08 13.06
CA ASP A 198 8.95 5.79 13.81
C ASP A 198 10.22 5.92 12.96
N GLY A 199 10.64 7.14 12.65
CA GLY A 199 11.90 7.39 11.91
C GLY A 199 13.14 7.12 12.75
N GLY A 200 13.01 7.22 14.08
CA GLY A 200 14.14 7.03 14.98
C GLY A 200 15.01 8.29 15.08
N SER A 201 16.31 8.17 14.76
CA SER A 201 17.24 9.30 14.85
C SER A 201 17.90 9.63 13.53
N GLY A 202 17.70 10.87 13.07
CA GLY A 202 18.41 11.46 11.96
C GLY A 202 17.55 12.52 11.30
N ASN A 203 17.46 12.48 9.97
CA ASN A 203 16.56 13.31 9.19
C ASN A 203 15.72 12.39 8.30
N ASP A 204 14.54 12.03 8.79
CA ASP A 204 13.76 10.91 8.32
C ASP A 204 12.57 11.38 7.48
N THR A 205 12.17 10.56 6.53
CA THR A 205 11.13 10.88 5.56
C THR A 205 10.08 9.77 5.50
N VAL A 206 8.81 10.14 5.63
CA VAL A 206 7.70 9.24 5.25
C VAL A 206 7.26 9.56 3.83
N SER A 207 7.14 8.51 3.01
CA SER A 207 6.73 8.58 1.61
C SER A 207 5.43 7.83 1.40
N TYR A 208 4.40 8.57 0.97
CA TYR A 208 3.11 8.05 0.53
C TYR A 208 3.03 7.89 -0.99
N GLU A 209 4.17 7.82 -1.68
CA GLU A 209 4.22 7.80 -3.15
C GLU A 209 3.52 6.58 -3.78
N MET A 210 3.33 5.53 -2.99
CA MET A 210 2.61 4.31 -3.39
C MET A 210 1.10 4.36 -3.12
N SER A 211 0.59 5.42 -2.48
CA SER A 211 -0.84 5.59 -2.23
C SER A 211 -1.62 5.68 -3.53
N SER A 212 -2.72 4.93 -3.62
CA SER A 212 -3.58 4.91 -4.81
C SER A 212 -4.53 6.11 -4.90
N GLN A 213 -4.53 6.96 -3.88
CA GLN A 213 -5.35 8.17 -3.75
C GLN A 213 -4.59 9.26 -2.98
N GLY A 214 -5.15 10.46 -2.92
CA GLY A 214 -4.55 11.59 -2.21
C GLY A 214 -4.55 11.39 -0.70
N VAL A 215 -3.47 11.82 -0.05
CA VAL A 215 -3.25 11.66 1.39
C VAL A 215 -3.30 12.99 2.13
N THR A 216 -3.66 12.95 3.41
CA THR A 216 -3.42 14.04 4.36
C THR A 216 -2.42 13.56 5.40
N ALA A 217 -1.29 14.24 5.53
CA ALA A 217 -0.27 13.94 6.52
C ALA A 217 0.12 15.21 7.29
N ASP A 218 0.15 15.14 8.63
CA ASP A 218 0.45 16.25 9.54
C ASP A 218 1.47 15.84 10.60
N LEU A 219 2.71 16.35 10.47
CA LEU A 219 3.80 16.08 11.41
C LEU A 219 3.56 16.70 12.80
N ALA A 220 2.78 17.79 12.90
CA ALA A 220 2.57 18.51 14.16
C ALA A 220 1.53 17.84 15.07
N ASN A 221 0.44 17.36 14.47
CA ASN A 221 -0.69 16.78 15.21
C ASN A 221 -0.76 15.25 15.10
N VAL A 222 0.15 14.66 14.31
CA VAL A 222 0.15 13.22 13.98
C VAL A 222 -1.23 12.77 13.48
N ALA A 223 -1.87 13.66 12.72
CA ALA A 223 -3.19 13.41 12.16
C ALA A 223 -3.00 13.09 10.69
N THR A 224 -3.16 11.82 10.36
CA THR A 224 -3.05 11.31 9.01
C THR A 224 -4.41 10.75 8.59
N ALA A 225 -4.75 10.92 7.32
CA ALA A 225 -6.03 10.50 6.78
C ALA A 225 -5.93 10.24 5.28
N GLY A 226 -6.78 9.33 4.81
CA GLY A 226 -6.92 9.02 3.39
C GLY A 226 -5.95 7.95 2.92
N SER A 227 -6.50 6.93 2.27
CA SER A 227 -5.83 5.77 1.70
C SER A 227 -4.68 5.26 2.57
N TYR A 228 -3.44 5.38 2.11
CA TYR A 228 -2.27 4.80 2.80
C TYR A 228 -1.81 5.61 4.01
N ALA A 229 -2.39 6.79 4.23
CA ALA A 229 -2.13 7.59 5.42
C ALA A 229 -3.24 7.44 6.47
N ASP A 230 -4.30 6.65 6.21
CA ASP A 230 -5.44 6.62 7.12
C ASP A 230 -5.06 6.05 8.50
N ASN A 231 -5.23 6.86 9.55
CA ASN A 231 -4.93 6.52 10.94
C ASN A 231 -3.46 6.16 11.26
N ASP A 232 -2.52 6.38 10.34
CA ASP A 232 -1.10 6.29 10.65
C ASP A 232 -0.69 7.10 11.89
N VAL A 233 0.29 6.58 12.61
CA VAL A 233 0.94 7.26 13.71
C VAL A 233 2.40 7.50 13.35
N LEU A 234 2.77 8.77 13.16
CA LEU A 234 4.12 9.20 12.81
C LEU A 234 4.89 9.70 14.05
N SER A 235 6.14 9.29 14.20
CA SER A 235 7.07 9.85 15.18
C SER A 235 8.50 9.94 14.64
N GLY A 236 9.26 10.95 15.09
CA GLY A 236 10.65 11.12 14.65
C GLY A 236 10.79 11.30 13.14
N ILE A 237 9.83 12.00 12.50
CA ILE A 237 9.82 12.24 11.05
C ILE A 237 9.95 13.74 10.80
N GLU A 238 10.93 14.12 9.98
CA GLU A 238 11.17 15.53 9.63
C GLU A 238 10.57 15.92 8.27
N ASN A 239 10.33 14.96 7.37
CA ASN A 239 9.95 15.22 5.98
C ASN A 239 8.78 14.36 5.49
N LEU A 240 8.05 14.88 4.51
CA LEU A 240 6.95 14.19 3.86
C LEU A 240 7.09 14.19 2.34
N ILE A 241 6.80 13.03 1.76
CA ILE A 241 6.54 12.83 0.34
C ILE A 241 5.09 12.39 0.18
N GLY A 242 4.32 13.10 -0.65
CA GLY A 242 2.95 12.74 -1.01
C GLY A 242 2.87 11.67 -2.10
N SER A 243 1.64 11.47 -2.57
CA SER A 243 1.24 10.52 -3.59
C SER A 243 1.36 11.13 -5.02
N SER A 244 0.73 10.50 -6.00
CA SER A 244 0.55 11.08 -7.34
C SER A 244 -0.83 11.74 -7.53
N HIS A 245 -1.50 12.08 -6.43
CA HIS A 245 -2.85 12.63 -6.39
C HIS A 245 -2.88 13.89 -5.53
N ASP A 246 -4.02 14.58 -5.47
CA ASP A 246 -4.16 15.81 -4.70
C ASP A 246 -3.96 15.56 -3.19
N ASP A 247 -2.81 15.97 -2.67
CA ASP A 247 -2.39 15.73 -1.29
C ASP A 247 -2.53 16.96 -0.38
N ARG A 248 -2.48 16.71 0.94
CA ARG A 248 -2.41 17.74 1.98
C ARG A 248 -1.25 17.42 2.90
N LEU A 249 -0.12 18.07 2.69
CA LEU A 249 1.10 17.87 3.47
C LEU A 249 1.32 19.03 4.44
N LEU A 250 1.36 18.72 5.74
CA LEU A 250 1.51 19.67 6.82
C LEU A 250 2.79 19.34 7.61
N GLY A 251 3.75 20.26 7.58
CA GLY A 251 4.93 20.26 8.43
C GLY A 251 4.61 20.56 9.89
N ASP A 252 5.65 20.71 10.69
CA ASP A 252 5.57 20.96 12.13
C ASP A 252 6.20 22.29 12.57
N GLY A 253 6.81 22.32 13.76
CA GLY A 253 7.45 23.52 14.28
C GLY A 253 8.89 23.70 13.79
N ASP A 254 9.51 22.63 13.30
CA ASP A 254 10.91 22.54 12.90
C ASP A 254 11.05 22.75 11.38
N ASP A 255 12.27 22.62 10.83
CA ASP A 255 12.51 22.83 9.39
C ASP A 255 12.17 21.53 8.61
N ASN A 256 11.15 21.55 7.76
CA ASN A 256 10.71 20.37 6.99
C ASN A 256 11.03 20.47 5.49
N ILE A 257 11.21 19.31 4.84
CA ILE A 257 11.14 19.16 3.38
C ILE A 257 9.83 18.49 3.02
N LEU A 258 9.02 19.15 2.20
CA LEU A 258 7.71 18.68 1.77
C LEU A 258 7.69 18.58 0.24
N GLU A 259 7.39 17.39 -0.29
CA GLU A 259 7.24 17.14 -1.73
C GLU A 259 5.87 16.54 -1.99
N GLY A 260 4.97 17.31 -2.62
CA GLY A 260 3.61 16.87 -2.93
C GLY A 260 3.60 15.69 -3.89
N GLY A 261 4.27 15.85 -5.03
CA GLY A 261 4.25 14.86 -6.10
C GLY A 261 3.43 15.41 -7.27
N ALA A 262 2.81 14.53 -8.04
CA ALA A 262 1.83 14.98 -9.02
C ALA A 262 0.48 15.19 -8.35
N GLY A 263 -0.33 16.10 -8.85
CA GLY A 263 -1.60 16.45 -8.19
C GLY A 263 -1.69 17.95 -8.02
N ALA A 264 -2.81 18.43 -7.50
CA ALA A 264 -2.94 19.80 -7.03
C ALA A 264 -2.86 19.82 -5.51
N ASP A 265 -1.65 20.03 -4.98
CA ASP A 265 -1.36 19.76 -3.59
C ASP A 265 -1.56 20.98 -2.68
N ILE A 266 -1.81 20.72 -1.40
CA ILE A 266 -1.82 21.73 -0.34
C ILE A 266 -0.63 21.46 0.56
N ILE A 267 0.42 22.29 0.40
CA ILE A 267 1.68 22.15 1.14
C ILE A 267 1.80 23.29 2.15
N ARG A 268 1.96 22.94 3.43
CA ARG A 268 2.02 23.90 4.52
C ARG A 268 3.12 23.59 5.52
N GLY A 269 4.04 24.55 5.71
CA GLY A 269 5.18 24.39 6.61
C GLY A 269 4.85 24.39 8.12
N ASN A 270 3.84 25.14 8.56
CA ASN A 270 3.39 25.28 9.96
C ASN A 270 4.40 25.84 11.00
N GLY A 271 5.67 25.99 10.66
CA GLY A 271 6.73 26.46 11.55
C GLY A 271 8.00 26.77 10.75
N GLY A 272 9.18 26.58 11.34
CA GLY A 272 10.44 26.39 10.58
C GLY A 272 10.85 27.35 9.45
N ASN A 273 11.90 26.92 8.74
CA ASN A 273 12.34 27.39 7.44
C ASN A 273 12.09 26.31 6.38
N ASP A 274 10.83 26.07 6.08
CA ASP A 274 10.42 24.92 5.28
C ASP A 274 10.76 25.03 3.81
N THR A 275 10.93 23.86 3.18
CA THR A 275 11.24 23.72 1.77
C THR A 275 10.14 22.96 1.04
N ALA A 276 9.53 23.57 0.03
CA ALA A 276 8.75 22.81 -0.95
C ALA A 276 9.70 22.29 -2.03
N SER A 277 9.74 20.97 -2.20
CA SER A 277 10.61 20.29 -3.15
C SER A 277 9.83 19.78 -4.35
N TYR A 278 10.36 20.01 -5.54
CA TYR A 278 9.89 19.48 -6.82
C TYR A 278 10.99 18.66 -7.50
N SER A 279 11.90 18.11 -6.71
CA SER A 279 13.13 17.52 -7.19
C SER A 279 12.90 16.27 -8.04
N ARG A 280 11.79 15.54 -7.80
CA ARG A 280 11.38 14.35 -8.56
C ARG A 280 10.51 14.66 -9.78
N SER A 281 10.11 15.92 -9.99
CA SER A 281 9.32 16.31 -11.16
C SER A 281 10.04 15.98 -12.46
N VAL A 282 9.35 15.23 -13.31
CA VAL A 282 9.86 14.84 -14.64
C VAL A 282 9.77 15.98 -15.67
N ALA A 283 9.13 17.10 -15.31
CA ALA A 283 9.04 18.32 -16.11
C ALA A 283 9.55 19.55 -15.33
N GLY A 284 9.87 20.64 -16.05
CA GLY A 284 10.23 21.91 -15.41
C GLY A 284 9.04 22.54 -14.70
N VAL A 285 9.26 23.05 -13.48
CA VAL A 285 8.21 23.66 -12.65
C VAL A 285 8.26 25.18 -12.69
N ALA A 286 7.11 25.83 -12.47
CA ALA A 286 7.01 27.27 -12.34
C ALA A 286 6.32 27.62 -11.01
N VAL A 287 7.15 27.94 -10.02
CA VAL A 287 6.75 28.13 -8.61
C VAL A 287 7.17 29.51 -8.14
N ASP A 288 6.25 30.26 -7.55
CA ASP A 288 6.48 31.58 -6.96
C ASP A 288 5.73 31.67 -5.63
N LEU A 289 6.46 31.87 -4.53
CA LEU A 289 5.90 31.93 -3.16
C LEU A 289 4.94 33.11 -2.96
N GLN A 290 4.89 34.08 -3.89
CA GLN A 290 3.92 35.17 -3.88
C GLN A 290 2.62 34.83 -4.63
N GLN A 291 2.58 33.72 -5.35
CA GLN A 291 1.40 33.24 -6.08
C GLN A 291 0.58 32.28 -5.22
N ALA A 292 -0.74 32.38 -5.35
CA ALA A 292 -1.65 31.52 -4.60
C ALA A 292 -1.70 30.08 -5.15
N VAL A 293 -1.45 29.91 -6.45
CA VAL A 293 -1.51 28.62 -7.15
C VAL A 293 -0.29 28.52 -8.06
N GLN A 294 0.43 27.41 -7.98
CA GLN A 294 1.64 27.14 -8.76
C GLN A 294 1.31 26.48 -10.11
N SER A 295 2.30 26.35 -10.98
CA SER A 295 2.05 25.87 -12.35
C SER A 295 3.20 25.03 -12.93
N ASN A 296 2.85 24.23 -13.95
CA ASN A 296 3.73 23.33 -14.70
C ASN A 296 4.34 22.18 -13.90
N GLY A 297 4.57 21.06 -14.60
CA GLY A 297 5.09 19.85 -13.98
C GLY A 297 4.25 19.45 -12.77
N ASP A 298 4.94 18.95 -11.76
CA ASP A 298 4.35 18.52 -10.49
C ASP A 298 3.83 19.71 -9.67
N ALA A 299 4.27 20.94 -9.92
CA ALA A 299 3.73 22.13 -9.25
C ALA A 299 2.35 22.57 -9.77
N LEU A 300 1.74 21.86 -10.71
CA LEU A 300 0.53 22.32 -11.37
C LEU A 300 -0.69 22.23 -10.45
N GLY A 301 -1.14 23.38 -9.95
CA GLY A 301 -2.34 23.45 -9.11
C GLY A 301 -2.03 23.55 -7.62
N ASP A 302 -0.77 23.36 -7.23
CA ASP A 302 -0.36 23.42 -5.83
C ASP A 302 -0.63 24.77 -5.19
N THR A 303 -0.91 24.73 -3.90
CA THR A 303 -0.98 25.89 -3.03
C THR A 303 0.04 25.74 -1.91
N LEU A 304 0.89 26.77 -1.76
CA LEU A 304 2.00 26.75 -0.82
C LEU A 304 1.75 27.79 0.28
N SER A 305 1.99 27.43 1.54
CA SER A 305 1.91 28.37 2.66
C SER A 305 2.94 28.06 3.74
N GLY A 306 3.53 29.10 4.34
CA GLY A 306 4.60 28.90 5.34
C GLY A 306 5.87 28.28 4.78
N ILE A 307 6.09 28.34 3.46
CA ILE A 307 7.29 27.82 2.80
C ILE A 307 8.30 28.95 2.61
N ALA A 308 9.55 28.73 3.00
CA ALA A 308 10.65 29.68 2.86
C ALA A 308 11.56 29.39 1.66
N ASN A 309 11.62 28.11 1.24
CA ASN A 309 12.58 27.64 0.25
C ASN A 309 11.92 26.80 -0.84
N LEU A 310 12.51 26.83 -2.03
CA LEU A 310 12.06 26.05 -3.18
C LEU A 310 13.22 25.23 -3.75
N VAL A 311 12.98 23.95 -3.98
CA VAL A 311 13.86 23.08 -4.77
C VAL A 311 13.17 22.75 -6.08
N GLY A 312 13.80 23.10 -7.19
CA GLY A 312 13.30 22.80 -8.53
C GLY A 312 13.62 21.39 -8.99
N SER A 313 13.14 21.06 -10.18
CA SER A 313 13.38 19.78 -10.84
C SER A 313 14.79 19.71 -11.45
N ALA A 314 15.10 18.61 -12.14
CA ALA A 314 16.29 18.52 -13.01
C ALA A 314 16.12 19.28 -14.35
N ASN A 315 14.95 19.86 -14.60
CA ASN A 315 14.58 20.50 -15.87
C ASN A 315 14.70 22.04 -15.80
N ALA A 316 14.16 22.73 -16.80
CA ALA A 316 14.17 24.20 -16.83
C ALA A 316 13.06 24.76 -15.94
N ASP A 317 13.41 25.14 -14.72
CA ASP A 317 12.46 25.70 -13.75
C ASP A 317 12.40 27.23 -13.75
N SER A 318 11.28 27.76 -13.29
CA SER A 318 11.07 29.16 -12.94
C SER A 318 10.72 29.25 -11.46
N LEU A 319 11.69 29.59 -10.60
CA LEU A 319 11.50 29.68 -9.15
C LEU A 319 11.55 31.13 -8.67
N GLY A 320 10.48 31.56 -8.00
CA GLY A 320 10.31 32.88 -7.39
C GLY A 320 10.18 32.77 -5.87
N GLY A 321 11.03 33.50 -5.15
CA GLY A 321 10.92 33.63 -3.70
C GLY A 321 9.98 34.74 -3.28
N ASP A 322 9.84 34.91 -1.97
CA ASP A 322 9.14 36.02 -1.34
C ASP A 322 10.11 37.03 -0.67
N ALA A 323 9.63 37.80 0.31
CA ALA A 323 10.45 38.76 1.05
C ALA A 323 11.24 38.13 2.22
N ALA A 324 11.12 36.82 2.46
CA ALA A 324 11.81 36.09 3.53
C ALA A 324 13.22 35.63 3.10
N VAL A 325 13.89 34.83 3.95
CA VAL A 325 15.19 34.22 3.61
C VAL A 325 14.93 33.04 2.68
N ASN A 326 15.27 33.21 1.40
CA ASN A 326 15.05 32.22 0.35
C ASN A 326 16.38 31.62 -0.11
N THR A 327 16.48 30.29 -0.16
CA THR A 327 17.57 29.55 -0.81
C THR A 327 17.04 28.77 -2.02
N ALA A 328 17.54 29.06 -3.22
CA ALA A 328 17.19 28.34 -4.44
C ALA A 328 18.30 27.34 -4.80
N GLY A 329 18.02 26.04 -4.67
CA GLY A 329 18.92 24.97 -5.09
C GLY A 329 18.81 24.72 -6.60
N TRP A 330 19.77 25.20 -7.39
CA TRP A 330 19.85 24.89 -8.83
C TRP A 330 20.71 23.64 -9.05
N ARG A 331 20.12 22.50 -9.42
CA ARG A 331 20.90 21.41 -10.06
C ARG A 331 21.01 21.73 -11.56
N ARG A 332 22.06 22.45 -11.95
CA ARG A 332 22.42 22.54 -13.38
C ARG A 332 22.90 21.17 -13.85
N GLY A 333 22.09 20.49 -14.64
CA GLY A 333 22.52 19.31 -15.41
C GLY A 333 23.76 19.62 -16.24
N GLN A 334 24.76 18.75 -16.14
CA GLN A 334 25.77 18.55 -17.18
C GLN A 334 25.32 17.46 -18.13
#